data_AF-A0A4Q9XVH5-F1
#
_entry.id   AF-A0A4Q9XVH5-F1
#
_cell.length_a   1.000
_cell.length_b   1.000
_cell.length_c   1.000
_cell.angle_alpha   90.00
_cell.angle_beta   90.00
_cell.angle_gamma   90.00
#
_symmetry.space_group_name_H-M   'P 1'
#
loop_
_entity.id
_entity.type
_entity.pdbx_description
1 polymer ?
#
loop_
_entity_poly.entity_id
_entity_poly.type
_entity_poly.pdbx_seq_one_letter_code
_entity_poly.pdbx_strand_id
1 'polypeptide(L)'
;MKKWIVAGMVALSSMSVQANTAEFGRCLVDALNGKERKTLAKWIYFAMAAHPEIEQFSNISQSDKNATDKFVGGLITRLLTENCATEFKVAQKSDPQAVEKAFELVGQVAMQELMNNDSVMTAITSYAQYADMEKIGSMMRD
;
A
#
# COMPACT_ATOMS: atom_id res chain seq x y z
N MET A 1 25.75 26.27 46.00
CA MET A 1 24.34 26.44 45.59
C MET A 1 24.29 27.00 44.18
N LYS A 2 24.17 26.16 43.15
CA LYS A 2 23.85 26.62 41.79
C LYS A 2 23.12 25.49 41.07
N LYS A 3 21.79 25.55 41.10
CA LYS A 3 20.90 24.59 40.45
C LYS A 3 20.94 24.89 38.95
N TRP A 4 21.47 23.97 38.15
CA TRP A 4 21.36 24.01 36.69
C TRP A 4 20.08 23.27 36.31
N ILE A 5 19.06 24.03 35.92
CA ILE A 5 17.86 23.50 35.26
C ILE A 5 18.23 23.33 33.79
N VAL A 6 18.47 22.09 33.36
CA VAL A 6 18.57 21.76 31.94
C VAL A 6 17.14 21.71 31.41
N ALA A 7 16.78 22.72 30.62
CA ALA A 7 15.51 22.79 29.91
C ALA A 7 15.44 21.64 28.89
N GLY A 8 14.50 20.71 29.10
CA GLY A 8 14.17 19.68 28.12
C GLY A 8 13.48 20.33 26.92
N MET A 9 14.13 20.28 25.75
CA MET A 9 13.52 20.60 24.46
C MET A 9 12.44 19.54 24.17
N VAL A 10 11.18 19.95 24.25
CA VAL A 10 10.06 19.06 23.92
C VAL A 10 9.85 19.06 22.41
N ALA A 11 10.22 17.96 21.75
CA ALA A 11 9.86 17.66 20.38
C ALA A 11 8.39 17.17 20.34
N LEU A 12 7.43 18.09 20.17
CA LEU A 12 5.98 17.80 20.20
C LEU A 12 5.32 17.76 18.81
N SER A 13 6.06 17.93 17.72
CA SER A 13 5.46 18.19 16.39
C SER A 13 5.31 16.96 15.49
N SER A 14 5.97 15.84 15.78
CA SER A 14 5.96 14.65 14.90
C SER A 14 4.69 13.80 15.03
N MET A 15 4.06 13.80 16.20
CA MET A 15 2.90 12.93 16.46
C MET A 15 1.66 13.32 15.64
N SER A 16 1.43 14.62 15.43
CA SER A 16 0.28 15.10 14.64
C SER A 16 0.45 14.81 13.14
N VAL A 17 1.67 14.89 12.62
CA VAL A 17 1.98 14.62 11.21
C VAL A 17 1.71 13.16 10.84
N GLN A 18 2.14 12.22 11.68
CA GLN A 18 1.88 10.79 11.48
C GLN A 18 0.41 10.44 11.63
N ALA A 19 -0.29 11.02 12.61
CA ALA A 19 -1.73 10.80 12.80
C ALA A 19 -2.53 11.25 11.57
N ASN A 20 -2.26 12.46 11.05
CA ASN A 20 -2.97 12.99 9.88
C ASN A 20 -2.76 12.13 8.63
N THR A 21 -1.54 11.63 8.42
CA THR A 21 -1.22 10.74 7.29
C THR A 21 -1.92 9.38 7.41
N ALA A 22 -1.95 8.82 8.61
CA ALA A 22 -2.63 7.55 8.88
C ALA A 22 -4.16 7.67 8.73
N GLU A 23 -4.76 8.77 9.19
CA GLU A 23 -6.18 9.05 9.00
C GLU A 23 -6.55 9.17 7.52
N PHE A 24 -5.71 9.85 6.73
CA PHE A 24 -5.89 9.93 5.30
C PHE A 24 -5.80 8.56 4.61
N GLY A 25 -4.77 7.77 4.91
CA GLY A 25 -4.65 6.40 4.38
C GLY A 25 -5.84 5.51 4.76
N ARG A 26 -6.32 5.61 6.01
CA ARG A 26 -7.52 4.88 6.45
C ARG A 26 -8.75 5.30 5.66
N CYS A 27 -8.96 6.60 5.45
CA CYS A 27 -10.08 7.08 4.65
C CYS A 27 -10.04 6.49 3.22
N LEU A 28 -8.87 6.48 2.57
CA LEU A 28 -8.73 5.90 1.24
C LEU A 28 -9.16 4.43 1.22
N VAL A 29 -8.72 3.64 2.20
CA VAL A 29 -9.06 2.21 2.29
C VAL A 29 -10.54 1.98 2.56
N ASP A 30 -11.11 2.73 3.50
CA ASP A 30 -12.52 2.58 3.93
C ASP A 30 -13.50 3.01 2.84
N ALA A 31 -13.13 4.01 2.03
CA ALA A 31 -13.95 4.52 0.93
C ALA A 31 -14.00 3.59 -0.30
N LEU A 32 -13.13 2.58 -0.37
CA LEU A 32 -13.14 1.59 -1.45
C LEU A 32 -14.25 0.56 -1.25
N ASN A 33 -14.94 0.22 -2.34
CA ASN A 33 -15.80 -0.98 -2.37
C ASN A 33 -15.05 -2.20 -2.93
N GLY A 34 -15.71 -3.38 -2.91
CA GLY A 34 -15.08 -4.63 -3.36
C GLY A 34 -14.67 -4.65 -4.84
N LYS A 35 -15.42 -3.98 -5.73
CA LYS A 35 -15.03 -3.89 -7.15
C LYS A 35 -13.80 -3.01 -7.33
N GLU A 36 -13.76 -1.90 -6.60
CA GLU A 36 -12.65 -0.95 -6.64
C GLU A 36 -11.36 -1.57 -6.09
N ARG A 37 -11.42 -2.28 -4.95
CA ARG A 37 -10.29 -3.04 -4.40
C ARG A 37 -9.69 -4.01 -5.43
N LYS A 38 -10.53 -4.83 -6.06
CA LYS A 38 -10.09 -5.80 -7.10
C LYS A 38 -9.51 -5.11 -8.33
N THR A 39 -10.12 -4.01 -8.76
CA THR A 39 -9.64 -3.28 -9.94
C THR A 39 -8.30 -2.60 -9.66
N LEU A 40 -8.11 -2.11 -8.44
CA LEU A 40 -6.85 -1.53 -8.00
C LEU A 40 -5.73 -2.58 -7.88
N ALA A 41 -6.05 -3.75 -7.33
CA ALA A 41 -5.14 -4.90 -7.32
C ALA A 41 -4.69 -5.31 -8.73
N LYS A 42 -5.63 -5.39 -9.67
CA LYS A 42 -5.34 -5.65 -11.09
C LYS A 42 -4.46 -4.56 -11.71
N TRP A 43 -4.74 -3.29 -11.39
CA TRP A 43 -3.95 -2.16 -11.86
C TRP A 43 -2.50 -2.22 -11.37
N ILE A 44 -2.27 -2.56 -10.10
CA ILE A 44 -0.93 -2.76 -9.55
C ILE A 44 -0.21 -3.90 -10.27
N TYR A 45 -0.88 -5.04 -10.47
CA TYR A 45 -0.30 -6.15 -11.24
C TYR A 45 0.10 -5.72 -12.66
N PHE A 46 -0.75 -4.95 -13.36
CA PHE A 46 -0.43 -4.43 -14.69
C PHE A 46 0.76 -3.47 -14.68
N ALA A 47 0.87 -2.61 -13.65
CA ALA A 47 2.01 -1.73 -13.48
C ALA A 47 3.31 -2.51 -13.23
N MET A 48 3.26 -3.55 -12.38
CA MET A 48 4.41 -4.43 -12.11
C MET A 48 4.83 -5.22 -13.35
N ALA A 49 3.87 -5.72 -14.11
CA ALA A 49 4.12 -6.49 -15.33
C ALA A 49 4.77 -5.65 -16.43
N ALA A 50 4.70 -4.31 -16.38
CA ALA A 50 5.43 -3.44 -17.29
C ALA A 50 6.94 -3.35 -17.00
N HIS A 51 7.44 -4.04 -15.96
CA HIS A 51 8.88 -4.12 -15.71
C HIS A 51 9.57 -4.88 -16.85
N PRO A 52 10.70 -4.38 -17.41
CA PRO A 52 11.32 -4.96 -18.62
C PRO A 52 11.68 -6.44 -18.52
N GLU A 53 12.05 -6.91 -17.32
CA GLU A 53 12.39 -8.32 -17.09
C GLU A 53 11.14 -9.22 -16.95
N ILE A 54 9.99 -8.63 -16.64
CA ILE A 54 8.75 -9.34 -16.32
C ILE A 54 7.75 -9.31 -17.49
N GLU A 55 7.78 -8.26 -18.33
CA GLU A 55 6.81 -8.03 -19.41
C GLU A 55 6.60 -9.25 -20.30
N GLN A 56 7.67 -9.95 -20.64
CA GLN A 56 7.66 -11.19 -21.45
C GLN A 56 6.80 -12.33 -20.88
N PHE A 57 6.53 -12.32 -19.56
CA PHE A 57 5.71 -13.33 -18.88
C PHE A 57 4.25 -12.90 -18.74
N SER A 58 3.89 -11.72 -19.26
CA SER A 58 2.53 -11.18 -19.20
C SER A 58 1.92 -11.12 -20.60
N ASN A 59 0.61 -11.31 -20.70
CA ASN A 59 -0.15 -11.12 -21.93
C ASN A 59 -1.22 -10.03 -21.73
N ILE A 60 -0.76 -8.85 -21.29
CA ILE A 60 -1.64 -7.71 -21.00
C ILE A 60 -1.75 -6.84 -22.25
N SER A 61 -2.97 -6.68 -22.78
CA SER A 61 -3.18 -5.83 -23.94
C SER A 61 -3.11 -4.34 -23.56
N GLN A 62 -2.72 -3.49 -24.52
CA GLN A 62 -2.76 -2.04 -24.34
C GLN A 62 -4.18 -1.53 -24.02
N SER A 63 -5.21 -2.20 -24.57
CA SER A 63 -6.61 -1.87 -24.28
C SER A 63 -6.97 -2.14 -22.82
N ASP A 64 -6.57 -3.29 -22.28
CA ASP A 64 -6.81 -3.64 -20.87
C ASP A 64 -6.08 -2.71 -19.93
N LYS A 65 -4.83 -2.34 -20.27
CA LYS A 65 -4.05 -1.36 -19.53
C LYS A 65 -4.75 0.00 -19.52
N ASN A 66 -5.13 0.52 -20.69
CA ASN A 66 -5.81 1.81 -20.82
C ASN A 66 -7.16 1.85 -20.08
N ALA A 67 -7.95 0.77 -20.16
CA ALA A 67 -9.23 0.68 -19.46
C ALA A 67 -9.03 0.71 -17.93
N THR A 68 -8.01 0.02 -17.45
CA THR A 68 -7.67 -0.03 -16.02
C THR A 68 -7.11 1.31 -15.54
N ASP A 69 -6.21 1.94 -16.30
CA ASP A 69 -5.66 3.28 -16.00
C ASP A 69 -6.77 4.35 -15.94
N LYS A 70 -7.73 4.34 -16.88
CA LYS A 70 -8.88 5.25 -16.86
C LYS A 70 -9.76 5.05 -15.63
N PHE A 71 -10.03 3.79 -15.27
CA PHE A 71 -10.83 3.49 -14.09
C PHE A 71 -10.15 4.00 -12.81
N VAL A 72 -8.86 3.68 -12.63
CA VAL A 72 -8.12 4.06 -11.42
C VAL A 72 -7.91 5.58 -11.36
N GLY A 73 -7.66 6.25 -12.48
CA GLY A 73 -7.59 7.71 -12.53
C GLY A 73 -8.89 8.38 -12.06
N GLY A 74 -10.05 7.86 -12.49
CA GLY A 74 -11.35 8.33 -12.00
C GLY A 74 -11.57 8.02 -10.51
N LEU A 75 -11.18 6.82 -10.07
CA LEU A 75 -11.29 6.39 -8.68
C LEU A 75 -10.46 7.29 -7.75
N ILE A 76 -9.19 7.51 -8.05
CA ILE A 76 -8.32 8.38 -7.25
C ILE A 76 -8.85 9.81 -7.23
N THR A 77 -9.35 10.31 -8.37
CA THR A 77 -9.97 11.64 -8.41
C THR A 77 -11.12 11.72 -7.39
N ARG A 78 -12.10 10.80 -7.47
CA ARG A 78 -13.24 10.76 -6.54
C ARG A 78 -12.80 10.65 -5.08
N LEU A 79 -11.84 9.77 -4.79
CA LEU A 79 -11.33 9.58 -3.43
C LEU A 79 -10.73 10.86 -2.86
N LEU A 80 -9.90 11.57 -3.63
CA LEU A 80 -9.21 12.78 -3.16
C LEU A 80 -10.09 14.03 -3.14
N THR A 81 -11.07 14.13 -4.04
CA THR A 81 -11.90 15.34 -4.17
C THR A 81 -13.24 15.26 -3.46
N GLU A 82 -13.73 14.05 -3.18
CA GLU A 82 -15.06 13.84 -2.58
C GLU A 82 -14.98 13.03 -1.29
N ASN A 83 -14.51 11.79 -1.34
CA ASN A 83 -14.60 10.89 -0.18
C ASN A 83 -13.68 11.28 0.98
N CYS A 84 -12.44 11.69 0.67
CA CYS A 84 -11.37 11.94 1.63
C CYS A 84 -10.79 13.35 1.51
N ALA A 85 -11.57 14.30 0.99
CA ALA A 85 -11.07 15.64 0.67
C ALA A 85 -10.58 16.42 1.89
N THR A 86 -11.18 16.17 3.06
CA THR A 86 -10.79 16.82 4.32
C THR A 86 -9.46 16.27 4.80
N GLU A 87 -9.36 14.95 4.91
CA GLU A 87 -8.19 14.20 5.35
C GLU A 87 -7.01 14.49 4.43
N PHE A 88 -7.23 14.46 3.10
CA PHE A 88 -6.21 14.80 2.11
C PHE A 88 -5.64 16.21 2.33
N LYS A 89 -6.51 17.23 2.52
CA LYS A 89 -6.06 18.62 2.77
C LYS A 89 -5.29 18.75 4.08
N VAL A 90 -5.71 18.04 5.13
CA VAL A 90 -5.05 18.08 6.44
C VAL A 90 -3.69 17.38 6.38
N ALA A 91 -3.64 16.19 5.79
CA ALA A 91 -2.44 15.39 5.63
C ALA A 91 -1.41 16.11 4.75
N GLN A 92 -1.80 16.61 3.59
CA GLN A 92 -0.91 17.31 2.65
C GLN A 92 -0.26 18.59 3.23
N LYS A 93 -0.97 19.29 4.12
CA LYS A 93 -0.42 20.47 4.83
C LYS A 93 0.62 20.08 5.89
N SER A 94 0.48 18.89 6.45
CA SER A 94 1.27 18.41 7.58
C SER A 94 2.49 17.61 7.14
N ASP A 95 2.35 16.83 6.07
CA ASP A 95 3.39 15.97 5.49
C ASP A 95 3.40 16.13 3.96
N PRO A 96 4.49 16.63 3.35
CA PRO A 96 4.63 16.65 1.90
C PRO A 96 4.55 15.25 1.26
N GLN A 97 4.89 14.20 2.01
CA GLN A 97 4.84 12.81 1.58
C GLN A 97 3.53 12.10 1.98
N ALA A 98 2.53 12.82 2.50
CA ALA A 98 1.31 12.18 3.01
C ALA A 98 0.61 11.32 1.95
N VAL A 99 0.63 11.77 0.69
CA VAL A 99 0.05 11.03 -0.44
C VAL A 99 0.78 9.73 -0.65
N GLU A 100 2.11 9.77 -0.81
CA GLU A 100 2.92 8.57 -1.01
C GLU A 100 2.67 7.54 0.11
N LYS A 101 2.79 7.97 1.37
CA LYS A 101 2.58 7.10 2.55
C LYS A 101 1.16 6.57 2.68
N ALA A 102 0.15 7.39 2.38
CA ALA A 102 -1.24 6.92 2.39
C ALA A 102 -1.52 5.91 1.26
N PHE A 103 -0.87 6.09 0.11
CA PHE A 103 -0.95 5.15 -1.00
C PHE A 103 -0.21 3.83 -0.75
N GLU A 104 0.82 3.82 0.10
CA GLU A 104 1.43 2.55 0.57
C GLU A 104 0.39 1.66 1.27
N LEU A 105 -0.44 2.22 2.14
CA LEU A 105 -1.52 1.48 2.82
C LEU A 105 -2.56 0.96 1.83
N VAL A 106 -2.90 1.76 0.82
CA VAL A 106 -3.80 1.34 -0.27
C VAL A 106 -3.18 0.19 -1.08
N GLY A 107 -1.88 0.26 -1.38
CA GLY A 107 -1.12 -0.81 -2.04
C GLY A 107 -1.09 -2.10 -1.21
N GLN A 108 -0.93 -2.01 0.11
CA GLN A 108 -1.01 -3.16 1.02
C GLN A 108 -2.38 -3.84 0.95
N VAL A 109 -3.47 -3.08 0.96
CA VAL A 109 -4.84 -3.62 0.84
C VAL A 109 -5.06 -4.27 -0.52
N ALA A 110 -4.55 -3.68 -1.59
CA ALA A 110 -4.62 -4.25 -2.92
C ALA A 110 -3.82 -5.58 -3.03
N MET A 111 -2.66 -5.68 -2.39
CA MET A 111 -1.91 -6.94 -2.32
C MET A 111 -2.66 -7.99 -1.49
N GLN A 112 -3.25 -7.60 -0.35
CA GLN A 112 -4.09 -8.49 0.46
C GLN A 112 -5.29 -9.01 -0.34
N GLU A 113 -5.91 -8.19 -1.19
CA GLU A 113 -7.00 -8.62 -2.08
C GLU A 113 -6.54 -9.75 -3.03
N LEU A 114 -5.31 -9.69 -3.55
CA LEU A 114 -4.74 -10.77 -4.37
C LEU A 114 -4.44 -12.02 -3.54
N MET A 115 -3.83 -11.84 -2.37
CA MET A 115 -3.42 -12.94 -1.48
C MET A 115 -4.61 -13.66 -0.83
N ASN A 116 -5.78 -13.04 -0.75
CA ASN A 116 -7.01 -13.70 -0.30
C ASN A 116 -7.58 -14.71 -1.31
N ASN A 117 -6.87 -14.98 -2.42
CA ASN A 117 -7.21 -16.01 -3.37
C ASN A 117 -6.38 -17.29 -3.15
N ASP A 118 -7.05 -18.43 -3.01
CA ASP A 118 -6.40 -19.73 -2.77
C ASP A 118 -5.39 -20.11 -3.85
N SER A 119 -5.69 -19.82 -5.12
CA SER A 119 -4.78 -20.12 -6.23
C SER A 119 -3.50 -19.29 -6.15
N VAL A 120 -3.60 -18.01 -5.74
CA VAL A 120 -2.44 -17.14 -5.52
C VAL A 120 -1.59 -17.66 -4.36
N MET A 121 -2.22 -18.01 -3.23
CA MET A 121 -1.48 -18.55 -2.08
C MET A 121 -0.83 -19.90 -2.38
N THR A 122 -1.50 -20.76 -3.14
CA THR A 122 -0.93 -22.03 -3.61
C THR A 122 0.30 -21.77 -4.49
N ALA A 123 0.21 -20.85 -5.44
CA ALA A 123 1.32 -20.47 -6.30
C ALA A 123 2.51 -19.90 -5.50
N ILE A 124 2.26 -18.99 -4.57
CA ILE A 124 3.29 -18.39 -3.71
C ILE A 124 3.99 -19.44 -2.85
N THR A 125 3.26 -20.42 -2.33
CA THR A 125 3.82 -21.45 -1.44
C THR A 125 4.44 -22.63 -2.18
N SER A 126 4.32 -22.67 -3.52
CA SER A 126 4.84 -23.77 -4.34
C SER A 126 6.36 -23.93 -4.29
N TYR A 127 7.12 -22.93 -3.83
CA TYR A 127 8.57 -23.10 -3.62
C TYR A 127 8.88 -24.09 -2.49
N ALA A 128 7.94 -24.31 -1.55
CA ALA A 128 8.17 -25.14 -0.37
C ALA A 128 8.50 -26.60 -0.73
N GLN A 129 8.02 -27.09 -1.87
CA GLN A 129 8.36 -28.43 -2.37
C GLN A 129 9.85 -28.59 -2.75
N TYR A 130 10.55 -27.47 -2.94
CA TYR A 130 11.97 -27.42 -3.29
C TYR A 130 12.85 -26.94 -2.13
N ALA A 131 12.24 -26.51 -1.01
CA ALA A 131 12.96 -26.04 0.16
C ALA A 131 13.45 -27.22 1.00
N ASP A 132 14.67 -27.11 1.56
CA ASP A 132 15.21 -28.07 2.52
C ASP A 132 14.57 -27.83 3.90
N MET A 133 13.37 -28.39 4.07
CA MET A 133 12.59 -28.24 5.30
C MET A 133 13.27 -28.87 6.50
N GLU A 134 14.13 -29.87 6.30
CA GLU A 134 14.91 -30.49 7.37
C GLU A 134 15.96 -29.52 7.91
N LYS A 135 16.72 -28.88 7.00
CA LYS A 135 17.71 -27.87 7.34
C LYS A 135 17.09 -26.59 7.91
N ILE A 136 15.91 -26.18 7.43
CA ILE A 136 15.18 -25.06 8.04
C ILE A 136 14.70 -25.46 9.45
N GLY A 137 14.12 -26.65 9.58
CA GLY A 137 13.61 -27.14 10.86
C GLY A 137 14.70 -27.34 11.92
N SER A 138 15.95 -27.61 11.52
CA SER A 138 17.07 -27.68 12.47
C SER A 138 17.44 -26.35 13.10
N MET A 139 17.10 -25.21 12.47
CA MET A 139 17.31 -23.87 13.02
C MET A 139 16.26 -23.46 14.06
N MET A 140 15.14 -24.19 14.17
CA MET A 140 14.04 -23.86 15.10
C MET A 140 14.07 -24.70 16.39
N ARG A 141 15.07 -25.57 16.52
CA ARG A 141 15.27 -26.44 17.68
C ARG A 141 16.44 -25.89 18.49
N ASP A 142 16.14 -24.92 19.36
CA ASP A 142 16.98 -24.57 20.51
C ASP A 142 16.72 -25.54 21.67
#